data_AF-Q5Y196-F1
#
_entry.id   AF-Q5Y196-F1
#
_cell.length_a   1.000
_cell.length_b   1.000
_cell.length_c   1.000
_cell.angle_alpha   90.00
_cell.angle_beta   90.00
_cell.angle_gamma   90.00
#
_symmetry.space_group_name_H-M   'P 1'
#
loop_
_entity.id
_entity.type
_entity.pdbx_description
1 polymer ?
#
loop_
_entity_poly.entity_id
_entity_poly.type
_entity_poly.pdbx_seq_one_letter_code
_entity_poly.pdbx_strand_id
1 'polypeptide(L)' 'MSKLDENGQAIFREDGKVLKGPNYRKPDLSVCVPQVSTKK' A
#
# COMPACT_ATOMS: atom_id res chain seq x y z
N MET A 1 7.17 3.93 7.19
CA MET A 1 6.55 3.97 5.84
C MET A 1 6.44 2.55 5.29
N SER A 2 5.38 2.20 4.57
CA SER A 2 5.08 0.79 4.19
C SER A 2 5.84 0.24 2.97
N LYS A 3 6.63 1.08 2.28
CA LYS A 3 7.43 0.70 1.10
C LYS A 3 8.94 0.75 1.33
N LEU A 4 9.37 1.13 2.53
CA LEU A 4 10.79 1.26 2.85
C LEU A 4 11.32 -0.04 3.45
N ASP A 5 12.64 -0.23 3.34
CA ASP A 5 13.38 -1.26 4.05
C ASP A 5 13.54 -0.92 5.55
N GLU A 6 14.33 -1.73 6.26
CA GLU A 6 14.59 -1.56 7.70
C GLU A 6 15.39 -0.30 8.03
N ASN A 7 16.12 0.25 7.07
CA ASN A 7 16.91 1.47 7.21
C ASN A 7 16.14 2.73 6.78
N GLY A 8 14.89 2.58 6.34
CA GLY A 8 14.08 3.69 5.84
C GLY A 8 14.43 4.12 4.41
N GLN A 9 15.03 3.24 3.61
CA GLN A 9 15.33 3.49 2.19
C GLN A 9 14.28 2.86 1.28
N ALA A 10 14.03 3.48 0.13
CA ALA A 10 13.12 2.93 -0.87
C ALA A 10 13.77 1.74 -1.58
N ILE A 11 12.99 0.70 -1.83
CA ILE A 11 13.45 -0.50 -2.54
C ILE A 11 13.13 -0.32 -4.02
N PHE A 12 14.13 -0.46 -4.89
CA PHE A 12 13.98 -0.28 -6.34
C PHE A 12 14.23 -1.58 -7.09
N ARG A 13 13.53 -1.74 -8.21
CA ARG A 13 13.85 -2.73 -9.26
C ARG A 13 14.80 -2.09 -10.29
N GLU A 14 15.43 -2.91 -11.12
CA GLU A 14 16.37 -2.48 -12.18
C GLU A 14 15.82 -1.42 -13.13
N ASP A 15 14.50 -1.38 -13.33
CA ASP A 15 13.81 -0.37 -14.14
C ASP A 15 13.50 0.94 -13.39
N GLY A 16 13.98 1.09 -12.15
CA GLY A 16 13.71 2.23 -11.29
C GLY A 16 12.34 2.20 -10.59
N LYS A 17 11.58 1.10 -10.72
CA LYS A 17 10.27 0.98 -10.06
C LYS A 17 10.42 0.74 -8.56
N VAL A 18 9.69 1.51 -7.76
CA VAL A 18 9.62 1.31 -6.29
C VAL A 18 8.82 0.06 -5.96
N LEU A 19 9.41 -0.82 -5.15
CA LEU A 19 8.83 -2.07 -4.68
C LEU A 19 8.19 -1.93 -3.29
N LYS A 20 7.48 -2.98 -2.89
CA LYS A 20 6.85 -3.06 -1.56
C LYS A 20 7.92 -3.44 -0.53
N GLY A 21 7.91 -2.74 0.60
CA GLY A 21 8.80 -3.03 1.72
C GLY A 21 8.26 -4.17 2.58
N PRO A 22 9.09 -4.69 3.51
CA PRO A 22 8.69 -5.74 4.44
C PRO A 22 7.46 -5.36 5.27
N ASN A 23 7.25 -4.06 5.50
CA ASN A 23 6.12 -3.51 6.26
C ASN A 23 4.90 -3.14 5.39
N TYR A 24 4.81 -3.63 4.15
CA TYR A 24 3.68 -3.32 3.28
C TYR A 24 2.39 -4.00 3.75
N ARG A 25 1.33 -3.20 3.89
CA ARG A 25 -0.05 -3.68 4.04
C ARG A 25 -0.92 -3.02 2.98
N LYS A 26 -1.79 -3.81 2.35
CA LYS A 26 -2.74 -3.28 1.37
C LYS A 26 -3.68 -2.29 2.08
N PRO A 27 -3.88 -1.07 1.54
CA PRO A 27 -4.84 -0.16 2.12
C PRO A 27 -6.25 -0.74 1.99
N ASP A 28 -7.06 -0.56 3.02
CA ASP A 28 -8.48 -0.78 2.91
C ASP A 28 -9.08 0.36 2.07
N LEU A 29 -9.70 0.02 0.94
CA LEU A 29 -10.34 1.00 0.05
C LEU A 29 -11.81 1.21 0.42
N SER A 30 -12.40 0.31 1.20
CA SER A 30 -13.81 0.41 1.59
C SER A 30 -14.07 1.70 2.39
N VAL A 31 -13.11 2.14 3.20
CA VAL A 31 -13.19 3.39 3.97
C VAL A 31 -13.16 4.66 3.10
N CYS A 32 -12.69 4.54 1.86
CA CYS A 32 -12.57 5.68 0.94
C CYS A 32 -13.77 5.81 -0.01
N VAL A 33 -14.61 4.79 -0.10
CA VAL A 33 -15.80 4.79 -0.96
C VAL A 33 -17.07 4.94 -0.12
N PRO A 34 -18.09 5.67 -0.61
CA PRO A 34 -19.37 5.74 0.07
C PRO A 34 -19.97 4.35 0.27
N GLN A 35 -20.36 4.03 1.49
CA GLN A 35 -21.02 2.77 1.81
C GLN A 35 -22.46 2.83 1.31
N VAL A 36 -22.77 2.07 0.26
CA VAL A 36 -24.13 2.00 -0.28
C VAL A 36 -24.90 0.99 0.57
N SER A 37 -25.92 1.46 1.29
CA SER A 37 -26.82 0.59 2.04
C SER A 37 -27.72 -0.17 1.06
N THR A 38 -27.30 -1.36 0.66
CA THR A 38 -28.21 -2.29 0.00
C THR A 38 -29.24 -2.76 1.02
N LYS A 39 -30.40 -2.10 1.04
CA LYS A 39 -31.59 -2.67 1.67
C LYS A 39 -31.93 -3.95 0.91
N LYS A 40 -31.84 -5.08 1.62
CA LYS A 40 -32.33 -6.39 1.18
C LYS A 40 -33.84 -6.46 1.39
#